data_AF-A0A7C7KVS6-F1
#
_entry.id   AF-A0A7C7KVS6-F1
#
_cell.length_a   1.000
_cell.length_b   1.000
_cell.length_c   1.000
_cell.angle_alpha   90.00
_cell.angle_beta   90.00
_cell.angle_gamma   90.00
#
_symmetry.space_group_name_H-M   'P 1'
#
loop_
_entity.id
_entity.type
_entity.pdbx_description
1 polymer ?
#
loop_
_entity_poly.entity_id
_entity_poly.type
_entity_poly.pdbx_seq_one_letter_code
_entity_poly.pdbx_strand_id
1 'polypeptide(L)'
;MTTTVTSTTRSNASPTRITIIAYEPPLLYDVDYALRCEWLETNGLGGYASGTIIGANARRYHALLVTAMRPPTQRMTLLSKVEEVVEFENHRYELATNLYHTNVVHPHGYRNLRQFKLDLFPSFTFALGEMQLIKTIVMPHGRNAVIIAYELNGDKPVSLSIRLFTNARSHHHLMQYDAKLTSKVQIDAHGNSLAIRMHPNAPTLHIAFTNGTFVESRDWYYKFHYPRESERGLDDSEDLFTPGYIQATIAPKQLWLLIASTEPVTVREAHQWWMRERERRLMLLASLPSVEIERALVELCAHLRIDGRRLNEQLVRALLTVLLPRLWLSSDAFIACREPAGAYTIIAGYPWFTDWGRDAFIALPGLTLVTRRFAMARSIISTYMEHIQNGMVPNFFPENGSPPAFNA
;
A
#
# COMPACT_ATOMS: atom_id res chain seq x y z
N MET A 1 -8.56 -24.16 13.37
CA MET A 1 -8.36 -23.65 12.00
C MET A 1 -6.96 -23.05 11.95
N THR A 2 -6.01 -23.82 11.45
CA THR A 2 -4.57 -23.54 11.52
C THR A 2 -4.11 -22.79 10.28
N THR A 3 -3.59 -21.58 10.46
CA THR A 3 -2.78 -20.87 9.46
C THR A 3 -1.60 -21.74 9.08
N THR A 4 -1.55 -22.24 7.84
CA THR A 4 -0.47 -23.12 7.39
C THR A 4 0.78 -22.29 7.10
N VAL A 5 1.70 -22.23 8.06
CA VAL A 5 3.06 -21.70 7.86
C VAL A 5 3.91 -22.86 7.35
N THR A 6 4.21 -22.90 6.05
CA THR A 6 5.09 -23.91 5.46
C THR A 6 6.55 -23.50 5.64
N SER A 7 7.28 -24.17 6.55
CA SER A 7 8.74 -24.06 6.66
C SER A 7 9.42 -25.21 5.92
N THR A 8 10.29 -24.92 4.96
CA THR A 8 11.18 -25.91 4.32
C THR A 8 12.56 -25.86 4.97
N THR A 9 13.08 -27.02 5.42
CA THR A 9 14.35 -27.15 6.18
C THR A 9 15.59 -27.34 5.28
N ARG A 10 16.57 -26.44 5.52
CA ARG A 10 18.05 -26.49 5.39
C ARG A 10 18.73 -27.10 4.15
N SER A 11 19.46 -26.25 3.40
CA SER A 11 20.95 -26.29 3.28
C SER A 11 21.50 -25.02 2.61
N ASN A 12 22.73 -24.63 3.01
CA ASN A 12 23.57 -23.51 2.56
C ASN A 12 23.02 -22.09 2.74
N ALA A 13 23.90 -21.16 3.14
CA ALA A 13 23.60 -19.77 3.51
C ALA A 13 22.70 -19.09 2.45
N SER A 14 21.40 -19.10 2.73
CA SER A 14 20.36 -18.50 1.88
C SER A 14 20.21 -17.04 2.30
N PRO A 15 19.97 -16.10 1.35
CA PRO A 15 19.53 -14.76 1.71
C PRO A 15 18.33 -14.89 2.65
N THR A 16 18.27 -14.01 3.67
CA THR A 16 17.20 -13.93 4.67
C THR A 16 15.84 -14.10 3.98
N ARG A 17 15.26 -15.31 4.03
CA ARG A 17 13.99 -15.59 3.36
C ARG A 17 12.91 -14.82 4.10
N ILE A 18 12.31 -13.86 3.41
CA ILE A 18 11.15 -13.15 3.93
C ILE A 18 10.05 -14.17 4.16
N THR A 19 9.42 -14.16 5.32
CA THR A 19 8.25 -14.99 5.49
C THR A 19 7.07 -14.39 4.75
N ILE A 20 6.56 -15.19 3.83
CA ILE A 20 5.42 -14.84 3.00
C ILE A 20 4.16 -14.95 3.86
N ILE A 21 3.39 -13.86 3.96
CA ILE A 21 2.03 -13.92 4.49
C ILE A 21 1.12 -14.19 3.29
N ALA A 22 0.49 -15.35 3.26
CA ALA A 22 -0.41 -15.74 2.19
C ALA A 22 -1.79 -16.09 2.75
N TYR A 23 -2.81 -15.72 2.00
CA TYR A 23 -4.21 -16.10 2.22
C TYR A 23 -4.72 -16.75 0.95
N GLU A 24 -5.45 -17.85 1.11
CA GLU A 24 -6.06 -18.64 0.04
C GLU A 24 -7.52 -18.94 0.43
N PRO A 25 -8.35 -19.42 -0.51
CA PRO A 25 -9.66 -19.97 -0.18
C PRO A 25 -9.57 -21.06 0.90
N PRO A 26 -10.56 -21.16 1.83
CA PRO A 26 -11.82 -20.41 1.83
C PRO A 26 -11.73 -19.02 2.49
N LEU A 27 -10.62 -18.62 3.11
CA LEU A 27 -10.52 -17.36 3.85
C LEU A 27 -10.73 -16.12 2.96
N LEU A 28 -10.31 -16.20 1.69
CA LEU A 28 -10.58 -15.15 0.71
C LEU A 28 -12.04 -15.06 0.26
N TYR A 29 -12.81 -16.15 0.45
CA TYR A 29 -14.22 -16.23 0.06
C TYR A 29 -15.17 -15.86 1.20
N ASP A 30 -14.67 -15.82 2.43
CA ASP A 30 -15.32 -15.20 3.58
C ASP A 30 -15.07 -13.68 3.53
N VAL A 31 -16.02 -12.94 2.98
CA VAL A 31 -15.93 -11.49 2.81
C VAL A 31 -15.73 -10.79 4.15
N ASP A 32 -16.47 -11.18 5.20
CA ASP A 32 -16.38 -10.54 6.51
C ASP A 32 -14.99 -10.71 7.12
N TYR A 33 -14.41 -11.91 7.00
CA TYR A 33 -13.02 -12.17 7.42
C TYR A 33 -12.03 -11.37 6.58
N ALA A 34 -12.13 -11.45 5.25
CA ALA A 34 -11.17 -10.84 4.34
C ALA A 34 -11.14 -9.30 4.46
N LEU A 35 -12.28 -8.66 4.76
CA LEU A 35 -12.36 -7.21 5.01
C LEU A 35 -11.66 -6.76 6.31
N ARG A 36 -11.20 -7.68 7.17
CA ARG A 36 -10.40 -7.35 8.36
C ARG A 36 -8.90 -7.48 8.14
N CYS A 37 -8.51 -8.11 7.04
CA CYS A 37 -7.11 -8.29 6.67
C CYS A 37 -6.74 -7.19 5.68
N GLU A 38 -5.91 -6.25 6.13
CA GLU A 38 -5.50 -5.06 5.39
C GLU A 38 -3.99 -5.13 5.07
N TRP A 39 -3.58 -4.47 4.00
CA TRP A 39 -2.17 -4.29 3.63
C TRP A 39 -1.86 -2.80 3.46
N LEU A 40 -0.59 -2.44 3.65
CA LEU A 40 -0.08 -1.09 3.57
C LEU A 40 1.25 -1.09 2.81
N GLU A 41 1.38 -0.19 1.84
CA GLU A 41 2.60 0.12 1.12
C GLU A 41 2.87 1.62 1.26
N THR A 42 4.07 2.00 1.70
CA THR A 42 4.43 3.39 1.99
C THR A 42 5.57 3.85 1.08
N ASN A 43 5.62 5.14 0.76
CA ASN A 43 6.66 5.70 -0.11
C ASN A 43 7.77 6.47 0.62
N GLY A 44 7.80 6.46 1.95
CA GLY A 44 8.78 7.23 2.73
C GLY A 44 8.59 8.76 2.67
N LEU A 45 7.52 9.25 2.04
CA LEU A 45 7.14 10.67 2.02
C LEU A 45 5.90 10.95 2.88
N GLY A 46 5.35 9.96 3.57
CA GLY A 46 4.03 10.03 4.20
C GLY A 46 2.87 9.68 3.27
N GLY A 47 3.13 9.47 1.97
CA GLY A 47 2.17 8.87 1.05
C GLY A 47 2.12 7.35 1.19
N TYR A 48 1.00 6.75 0.78
CA TYR A 48 0.77 5.32 0.92
C TYR A 48 -0.28 4.78 -0.06
N ALA A 49 -0.31 3.47 -0.20
CA ALA A 49 -1.33 2.67 -0.85
C ALA A 49 -1.79 1.62 0.16
N SER A 50 -3.09 1.38 0.25
CA SER A 50 -3.65 0.40 1.18
C SER A 50 -4.98 -0.13 0.71
N GLY A 51 -5.33 -1.32 1.17
CA GLY A 51 -6.58 -1.98 0.85
C GLY A 51 -6.76 -3.28 1.63
N THR A 52 -7.84 -3.99 1.35
CA THR A 52 -8.07 -5.34 1.91
C THR A 52 -7.39 -6.41 1.05
N ILE A 53 -7.24 -7.62 1.59
CA ILE A 53 -6.68 -8.78 0.87
C ILE A 53 -7.55 -9.26 -0.30
N ILE A 54 -8.78 -8.76 -0.45
CA ILE A 54 -9.69 -9.04 -1.58
C ILE A 54 -9.86 -7.84 -2.53
N GLY A 55 -9.08 -6.77 -2.34
CA GLY A 55 -9.08 -5.58 -3.20
C GLY A 55 -10.27 -4.64 -3.00
N ALA A 56 -11.15 -4.91 -2.02
CA ALA A 56 -12.24 -4.01 -1.65
C ALA A 56 -11.73 -2.88 -0.73
N ASN A 57 -12.25 -1.67 -0.93
CA ASN A 57 -12.06 -0.56 0.00
C ASN A 57 -13.08 -0.71 1.13
N ALA A 58 -12.61 -0.79 2.38
CA ALA A 58 -13.45 -1.00 3.57
C ALA A 58 -13.54 0.25 4.46
N ARG A 59 -12.69 1.25 4.19
CA ARG A 59 -12.57 2.52 4.93
C ARG A 59 -12.21 3.63 3.94
N ARG A 60 -12.47 4.89 4.30
CA ARG A 60 -12.18 6.06 3.46
C ARG A 60 -10.70 6.25 3.08
N TYR A 61 -9.83 5.60 3.84
CA TYR A 61 -8.38 5.68 3.73
C TYR A 61 -7.78 4.64 2.78
N HIS A 62 -8.55 3.62 2.36
CA HIS A 62 -8.10 2.65 1.37
C HIS A 62 -8.08 3.31 0.00
N ALA A 63 -6.92 3.27 -0.64
CA ALA A 63 -6.71 3.79 -1.98
C ALA A 63 -5.40 3.24 -2.56
N LEU A 64 -5.30 3.17 -3.89
CA LEU A 64 -4.07 2.78 -4.58
C LEU A 64 -3.02 3.89 -4.61
N LEU A 65 -3.42 5.17 -4.49
CA LEU A 65 -2.48 6.29 -4.38
C LEU A 65 -3.02 7.39 -3.47
N VAL A 66 -2.50 7.41 -2.23
CA VAL A 66 -2.56 8.56 -1.32
C VAL A 66 -1.21 9.26 -1.32
N THR A 67 -1.18 10.54 -1.70
CA THR A 67 0.06 11.31 -1.86
C THR A 67 0.21 12.30 -0.73
N ALA A 68 1.40 12.43 -0.16
CA ALA A 68 1.69 13.54 0.74
C ALA A 68 2.12 14.76 -0.08
N MET A 69 1.25 15.78 -0.15
CA MET A 69 1.54 17.00 -0.90
C MET A 69 2.57 17.90 -0.20
N ARG A 70 2.71 17.72 1.11
CA ARG A 70 3.77 18.35 1.93
C ARG A 70 4.30 17.33 2.94
N PRO A 71 5.27 16.49 2.55
CA PRO A 71 5.75 15.36 3.36
C PRO A 71 6.00 15.70 4.85
N PRO A 72 5.48 14.89 5.80
CA PRO A 72 4.62 13.70 5.65
C PRO A 72 3.09 13.97 5.61
N THR A 73 2.70 15.23 5.49
CA THR A 73 1.34 15.75 5.70
C THR A 73 0.62 16.15 4.41
N GLN A 74 -0.57 16.75 4.55
CA GLN A 74 -1.43 17.21 3.45
C GLN A 74 -1.72 16.08 2.46
N ARG A 75 -2.24 14.97 3.01
CA ARG A 75 -2.43 13.76 2.22
C ARG A 75 -3.69 13.85 1.36
N MET A 76 -3.51 13.59 0.07
CA MET A 76 -4.59 13.60 -0.92
C MET A 76 -4.74 12.23 -1.57
N THR A 77 -5.97 11.77 -1.73
CA THR A 77 -6.29 10.56 -2.50
C THR A 77 -6.40 10.95 -3.97
N LEU A 78 -5.57 10.37 -4.83
CA LEU A 78 -5.57 10.65 -6.28
C LEU A 78 -6.10 9.47 -7.11
N LEU A 79 -5.75 8.24 -6.75
CA LEU A 79 -6.29 7.03 -7.35
C LEU A 79 -6.92 6.17 -6.25
N SER A 80 -8.25 6.11 -6.23
CA SER A 80 -8.97 5.30 -5.25
C SER A 80 -8.76 3.82 -5.53
N LYS A 81 -9.10 3.37 -6.74
CA LYS A 81 -8.91 1.99 -7.15
C LYS A 81 -8.90 1.86 -8.67
N VAL A 82 -8.67 0.63 -9.13
CA VAL A 82 -8.91 0.23 -10.51
C VAL A 82 -9.88 -0.95 -10.53
N GLU A 83 -10.56 -1.14 -11.65
CA GLU A 83 -11.37 -2.33 -11.89
C GLU A 83 -10.94 -3.02 -13.16
N GLU A 84 -10.49 -4.25 -12.99
CA GLU A 84 -10.00 -5.08 -14.07
C GLU A 84 -11.08 -6.05 -14.54
N VAL A 85 -11.22 -6.14 -15.86
CA VAL A 85 -12.00 -7.16 -16.55
C VAL A 85 -11.06 -7.83 -17.54
N VAL A 86 -10.96 -9.15 -17.44
CA VAL A 86 -10.20 -9.96 -18.39
C VAL A 86 -11.17 -10.71 -19.30
N GLU A 87 -10.94 -10.65 -20.60
CA GLU A 87 -11.71 -11.39 -21.59
C GLU A 87 -10.81 -12.40 -22.31
N PHE A 88 -11.24 -13.65 -22.29
CA PHE A 88 -10.53 -14.78 -22.90
C PHE A 88 -11.50 -15.89 -23.28
N GLU A 89 -11.38 -16.44 -24.49
CA GLU A 89 -12.23 -17.53 -25.02
C GLU A 89 -13.73 -17.31 -24.77
N ASN A 90 -14.23 -16.10 -25.08
CA ASN A 90 -15.63 -15.66 -24.84
C ASN A 90 -16.09 -15.64 -23.37
N HIS A 91 -15.18 -15.81 -22.41
CA HIS A 91 -15.45 -15.64 -20.99
C HIS A 91 -14.98 -14.28 -20.51
N ARG A 92 -15.78 -13.68 -19.63
CA ARG A 92 -15.50 -12.39 -18.98
C ARG A 92 -15.25 -12.62 -17.49
N TYR A 93 -14.05 -12.28 -17.03
CA TYR A 93 -13.62 -12.41 -15.65
C TYR A 93 -13.50 -11.02 -15.01
N GLU A 94 -14.42 -10.68 -14.12
CA GLU A 94 -14.32 -9.46 -13.30
C GLU A 94 -13.42 -9.75 -12.09
N LEU A 95 -12.39 -8.93 -11.89
CA LEU A 95 -11.38 -9.17 -10.84
C LEU A 95 -11.53 -8.24 -9.64
N ALA A 96 -12.27 -7.15 -9.81
CA ALA A 96 -12.55 -6.21 -8.74
C ALA A 96 -13.58 -6.74 -7.73
N THR A 97 -13.46 -6.27 -6.49
CA THR A 97 -14.49 -6.44 -5.46
C THR A 97 -14.84 -5.07 -4.90
N ASN A 98 -16.12 -4.70 -4.90
CA ASN A 98 -16.60 -3.52 -4.18
C ASN A 98 -17.72 -3.87 -3.23
N LEU A 99 -17.89 -2.97 -2.27
CA LEU A 99 -19.02 -2.94 -1.37
C LEU A 99 -19.88 -1.74 -1.76
N TYR A 100 -21.17 -1.98 -1.91
CA TYR A 100 -22.19 -0.96 -2.08
C TYR A 100 -23.16 -1.01 -0.90
N HIS A 101 -23.94 0.07 -0.74
CA HIS A 101 -24.94 0.18 0.32
C HIS A 101 -25.83 -1.07 0.40
N THR A 102 -26.33 -1.41 1.59
CA THR A 102 -27.10 -2.64 1.89
C THR A 102 -26.32 -3.96 1.76
N ASN A 103 -25.01 -3.95 2.05
CA ASN A 103 -24.13 -5.13 2.02
C ASN A 103 -24.07 -5.83 0.65
N VAL A 104 -24.26 -5.06 -0.43
CA VAL A 104 -24.15 -5.59 -1.80
C VAL A 104 -22.67 -5.65 -2.17
N VAL A 105 -22.19 -6.83 -2.52
CA VAL A 105 -20.85 -7.01 -3.07
C VAL A 105 -20.95 -7.09 -4.58
N HIS A 106 -20.33 -6.17 -5.32
CA HIS A 106 -20.26 -6.23 -6.78
C HIS A 106 -19.08 -5.42 -7.33
N PRO A 107 -18.34 -5.89 -8.33
CA PRO A 107 -18.29 -7.27 -8.81
C PRO A 107 -17.83 -8.26 -7.72
N HIS A 108 -17.89 -9.56 -8.03
CA HIS A 108 -17.48 -10.63 -7.11
C HIS A 108 -16.07 -11.14 -7.39
N GLY A 109 -15.13 -10.26 -7.73
CA GLY A 109 -13.77 -10.64 -8.14
C GLY A 109 -12.99 -11.45 -7.09
N TYR A 110 -13.32 -11.30 -5.80
CA TYR A 110 -12.79 -12.14 -4.72
C TYR A 110 -13.01 -13.64 -4.95
N ARG A 111 -14.05 -14.04 -5.72
CA ARG A 111 -14.28 -15.45 -6.09
C ARG A 111 -13.26 -15.97 -7.11
N ASN A 112 -12.75 -15.07 -7.96
CA ASN A 112 -11.67 -15.38 -8.90
C ASN A 112 -10.29 -15.31 -8.23
N LEU A 113 -10.17 -14.75 -7.03
CA LEU A 113 -8.91 -14.62 -6.31
C LEU A 113 -8.50 -15.95 -5.65
N ARG A 114 -7.38 -16.52 -6.10
CA ARG A 114 -6.81 -17.77 -5.58
C ARG A 114 -5.82 -17.54 -4.44
N GLN A 115 -5.12 -16.42 -4.47
CA GLN A 115 -4.14 -16.11 -3.44
C GLN A 115 -3.98 -14.61 -3.30
N PHE A 116 -4.00 -14.13 -2.06
CA PHE A 116 -3.32 -12.89 -1.70
C PHE A 116 -1.99 -13.26 -1.07
N LYS A 117 -0.93 -12.57 -1.45
CA LYS A 117 0.42 -12.81 -0.97
C LYS A 117 1.07 -11.47 -0.64
N LEU A 118 1.47 -11.27 0.61
CA LEU A 118 2.38 -10.21 1.00
C LEU A 118 3.78 -10.81 1.09
N ASP A 119 4.63 -10.48 0.11
CA ASP A 119 6.06 -10.83 0.03
C ASP A 119 6.89 -9.55 0.18
N LEU A 120 7.84 -9.25 -0.71
CA LEU A 120 8.39 -7.89 -0.82
C LEU A 120 7.32 -6.83 -1.08
N PHE A 121 6.27 -7.21 -1.80
CA PHE A 121 5.15 -6.36 -2.19
C PHE A 121 3.84 -7.17 -2.07
N PRO A 122 2.68 -6.53 -1.89
CA PRO A 122 1.38 -7.19 -1.96
C PRO A 122 1.08 -7.62 -3.41
N SER A 123 0.66 -8.86 -3.57
CA SER A 123 0.26 -9.45 -4.85
C SER A 123 -1.02 -10.27 -4.74
N PHE A 124 -1.78 -10.30 -5.83
CA PHE A 124 -3.09 -10.94 -5.97
C PHE A 124 -3.04 -11.87 -7.18
N THR A 125 -3.28 -13.16 -6.98
CA THR A 125 -3.30 -14.16 -8.05
C THR A 125 -4.74 -14.52 -8.36
N PHE A 126 -5.21 -14.14 -9.53
CA PHE A 126 -6.56 -14.43 -10.02
C PHE A 126 -6.55 -15.62 -10.97
N ALA A 127 -7.52 -16.52 -10.85
CA ALA A 127 -7.76 -17.60 -11.81
C ALA A 127 -8.62 -17.11 -12.98
N LEU A 128 -8.20 -17.48 -14.18
CA LEU A 128 -8.83 -17.20 -15.47
C LEU A 128 -9.01 -18.54 -16.23
N GLY A 129 -9.82 -19.43 -15.68
CA GLY A 129 -9.83 -20.83 -16.09
C GLY A 129 -8.53 -21.53 -15.68
N GLU A 130 -7.80 -22.09 -16.64
CA GLU A 130 -6.50 -22.74 -16.44
C GLU A 130 -5.33 -21.74 -16.37
N MET A 131 -5.54 -20.48 -16.78
CA MET A 131 -4.54 -19.42 -16.69
C MET A 131 -4.66 -18.65 -15.37
N GLN A 132 -3.61 -17.89 -15.04
CA GLN A 132 -3.60 -17.01 -13.88
C GLN A 132 -3.08 -15.62 -14.25
N LEU A 133 -3.72 -14.59 -13.70
CA LEU A 133 -3.22 -13.22 -13.75
C LEU A 133 -2.72 -12.82 -12.36
N ILE A 134 -1.46 -12.43 -12.26
CA ILE A 134 -0.85 -11.94 -11.04
C ILE A 134 -0.78 -10.42 -11.10
N LYS A 135 -1.44 -9.75 -10.15
CA LYS A 135 -1.35 -8.31 -9.93
C LYS A 135 -0.43 -8.03 -8.75
N THR A 136 0.60 -7.20 -8.92
CA THR A 136 1.51 -6.76 -7.85
C THR A 136 1.46 -5.24 -7.71
N ILE A 137 1.38 -4.73 -6.48
CA ILE A 137 1.32 -3.29 -6.20
C ILE A 137 2.62 -2.83 -5.54
N VAL A 138 3.24 -1.80 -6.09
CA VAL A 138 4.53 -1.27 -5.63
C VAL A 138 4.43 0.24 -5.45
N MET A 139 4.83 0.74 -4.29
CA MET A 139 5.11 2.17 -4.11
C MET A 139 6.62 2.42 -4.07
N PRO A 140 7.19 3.08 -5.09
CA PRO A 140 8.62 3.41 -5.06
C PRO A 140 8.95 4.40 -3.94
N HIS A 141 10.01 4.12 -3.18
CA HIS A 141 10.47 5.01 -2.13
C HIS A 141 10.88 6.38 -2.68
N GLY A 142 10.48 7.45 -1.98
CA GLY A 142 10.73 8.84 -2.35
C GLY A 142 9.88 9.35 -3.51
N ARG A 143 8.80 8.66 -3.90
CA ARG A 143 7.93 9.04 -5.02
C ARG A 143 6.47 9.01 -4.61
N ASN A 144 5.73 10.08 -4.91
CA ASN A 144 4.26 10.05 -4.90
C ASN A 144 3.76 9.32 -6.17
N ALA A 145 4.01 8.02 -6.20
CA ALA A 145 3.66 7.13 -7.30
C ALA A 145 3.31 5.72 -6.82
N VAL A 146 2.46 5.04 -7.57
CA VAL A 146 2.18 3.61 -7.45
C VAL A 146 2.36 2.95 -8.82
N ILE A 147 2.93 1.75 -8.82
CA ILE A 147 3.08 0.88 -9.98
C ILE A 147 2.25 -0.37 -9.72
N ILE A 148 1.37 -0.69 -10.64
CA ILE A 148 0.56 -1.90 -10.64
C ILE A 148 1.04 -2.75 -11.81
N ALA A 149 1.61 -3.89 -11.48
CA ALA A 149 2.20 -4.80 -12.44
C ALA A 149 1.31 -6.03 -12.63
N TYR A 150 1.07 -6.40 -13.87
CA TYR A 150 0.28 -7.55 -14.27
C TYR A 150 1.18 -8.53 -15.02
N GLU A 151 1.18 -9.78 -14.57
CA GLU A 151 1.88 -10.89 -15.21
C GLU A 151 0.89 -12.01 -15.50
N LEU A 152 0.87 -12.47 -16.76
CA LEU A 152 0.01 -13.57 -17.20
C LEU A 152 0.80 -14.89 -17.18
N ASN A 153 0.37 -15.79 -16.31
CA ASN A 153 0.79 -17.18 -16.29
C ASN A 153 -0.20 -18.00 -17.10
N GLY A 154 0.17 -18.28 -18.35
CA GLY A 154 -0.65 -19.02 -19.30
C GLY A 154 0.12 -19.27 -20.59
N ASP A 155 -0.59 -19.71 -21.62
CA ASP A 155 -0.05 -20.04 -22.94
C ASP A 155 -0.62 -19.15 -24.06
N LYS A 156 -1.74 -18.45 -23.81
CA LYS A 156 -2.40 -17.56 -24.78
C LYS A 156 -2.51 -16.12 -24.24
N PRO A 157 -2.53 -15.11 -25.12
CA PRO A 157 -2.77 -13.73 -24.71
C PRO A 157 -4.23 -13.52 -24.27
N VAL A 158 -4.45 -12.54 -23.40
CA VAL A 158 -5.78 -12.12 -22.94
C VAL A 158 -6.02 -10.63 -23.20
N SER A 159 -7.29 -10.27 -23.38
CA SER A 159 -7.73 -8.88 -23.40
C SER A 159 -7.92 -8.40 -21.96
N LEU A 160 -7.32 -7.27 -21.60
CA LEU A 160 -7.43 -6.65 -20.28
C LEU A 160 -8.04 -5.26 -20.43
N SER A 161 -9.16 -5.03 -19.74
CA SER A 161 -9.75 -3.71 -19.55
C SER A 161 -9.52 -3.25 -18.11
N ILE A 162 -8.98 -2.05 -17.91
CA ILE A 162 -8.72 -1.47 -16.59
C ILE A 162 -9.45 -0.13 -16.47
N ARG A 163 -10.56 -0.09 -15.74
CA ARG A 163 -11.27 1.14 -15.41
C ARG A 163 -10.60 1.86 -14.25
N LEU A 164 -10.41 3.17 -14.38
CA LEU A 164 -9.75 4.00 -13.38
C LEU A 164 -10.79 4.70 -12.50
N PHE A 165 -10.60 4.69 -11.18
CA PHE A 165 -11.41 5.50 -10.25
C PHE A 165 -10.54 6.55 -9.59
N THR A 166 -10.64 7.78 -10.10
CA THR A 166 -9.80 8.89 -9.68
C THR A 166 -10.47 9.75 -8.62
N ASN A 167 -9.65 10.37 -7.76
CA ASN A 167 -10.11 11.27 -6.72
C ASN A 167 -9.17 12.50 -6.63
N ALA A 168 -9.59 13.54 -5.93
CA ALA A 168 -8.80 14.74 -5.66
C ALA A 168 -9.20 15.35 -4.31
N ARG A 169 -9.35 14.49 -3.30
CA ARG A 169 -9.79 14.88 -1.96
C ARG A 169 -8.69 14.73 -0.93
N SER A 170 -8.85 15.42 0.20
CA SER A 170 -8.14 15.04 1.42
C SER A 170 -8.53 13.63 1.84
N HIS A 171 -7.55 12.85 2.29
CA HIS A 171 -7.78 11.46 2.71
C HIS A 171 -8.75 11.30 3.90
N HIS A 172 -9.03 12.39 4.64
CA HIS A 172 -9.98 12.41 5.76
C HIS A 172 -11.45 12.59 5.34
N HIS A 173 -11.72 13.01 4.11
CA HIS A 173 -13.08 13.27 3.62
C HIS A 173 -13.54 12.19 2.64
N LEU A 174 -14.83 12.20 2.32
CA LEU A 174 -15.42 11.41 1.23
C LEU A 174 -15.85 12.33 0.09
N MET A 175 -15.68 11.87 -1.15
CA MET A 175 -16.22 12.54 -2.32
C MET A 175 -17.68 12.12 -2.54
N GLN A 176 -18.53 13.08 -2.90
CA GLN A 176 -19.87 12.82 -3.43
C GLN A 176 -19.92 13.31 -4.87
N TYR A 177 -20.95 12.86 -5.60
CA TYR A 177 -21.24 13.39 -6.93
C TYR A 177 -21.22 14.93 -6.95
N ASP A 178 -20.48 15.48 -7.91
CA ASP A 178 -20.44 16.91 -8.19
C ASP A 178 -20.70 17.18 -9.68
N ALA A 179 -21.86 17.76 -9.98
CA ALA A 179 -22.24 18.17 -11.33
C ALA A 179 -21.31 19.24 -11.92
N LYS A 180 -20.55 19.96 -11.09
CA LYS A 180 -19.59 21.00 -11.50
C LYS A 180 -18.18 20.44 -11.74
N LEU A 181 -17.96 19.14 -11.56
CA LEU A 181 -16.67 18.52 -11.79
C LEU A 181 -16.24 18.65 -13.26
N THR A 182 -15.30 19.54 -13.53
CA THR A 182 -14.87 19.87 -14.91
C THR A 182 -13.75 18.98 -15.43
N SER A 183 -13.49 17.80 -14.84
CA SER A 183 -12.22 17.07 -14.98
C SER A 183 -11.66 17.10 -16.40
N LYS A 184 -10.39 17.50 -16.53
CA LYS A 184 -9.68 17.56 -17.80
C LYS A 184 -8.80 16.32 -17.94
N VAL A 185 -8.99 15.59 -19.04
CA VAL A 185 -8.13 14.47 -19.43
C VAL A 185 -7.34 14.90 -20.66
N GLN A 186 -6.02 14.79 -20.59
CA GLN A 186 -5.13 15.04 -21.71
C GLN A 186 -4.38 13.75 -22.01
N ILE A 187 -4.49 13.25 -23.24
CA ILE A 187 -3.80 12.05 -23.71
C ILE A 187 -2.55 12.49 -24.45
N ASP A 188 -1.43 11.81 -24.24
CA ASP A 188 -0.21 12.10 -24.97
C ASP A 188 -0.30 11.69 -26.45
N ALA A 189 0.66 12.18 -27.26
CA ALA A 189 0.68 11.90 -28.70
C ALA A 189 0.90 10.41 -29.03
N HIS A 190 1.46 9.64 -28.09
CA HIS A 190 1.77 8.22 -28.26
C HIS A 190 0.63 7.29 -27.77
N GLY A 191 -0.41 7.84 -27.13
CA GLY A 191 -1.60 7.14 -26.66
C GLY A 191 -1.39 6.26 -25.43
N ASN A 192 -0.22 6.28 -24.80
CA ASN A 192 0.16 5.40 -23.68
C ASN A 192 0.45 6.13 -22.36
N SER A 193 0.21 7.43 -22.32
CA SER A 193 0.13 8.19 -21.08
C SER A 193 -0.97 9.25 -21.12
N LEU A 194 -1.43 9.63 -19.94
CA LEU A 194 -2.51 10.58 -19.76
C LEU A 194 -2.33 11.41 -18.49
N ALA A 195 -2.70 12.68 -18.56
CA ALA A 195 -2.74 13.61 -17.45
C ALA A 195 -4.21 13.92 -17.11
N ILE A 196 -4.62 13.59 -15.89
CA ILE A 196 -5.97 13.80 -15.38
C ILE A 196 -5.92 14.86 -14.29
N ARG A 197 -6.69 15.94 -14.47
CA ARG A 197 -6.89 16.96 -13.44
C ARG A 197 -8.38 17.07 -13.12
N MET A 198 -8.79 16.68 -11.91
CA MET A 198 -10.21 16.62 -11.54
C MET A 198 -10.87 17.99 -11.43
N HIS A 199 -10.16 18.99 -10.90
CA HIS A 199 -10.61 20.37 -10.84
C HIS A 199 -9.40 21.32 -10.91
N PRO A 200 -9.57 22.63 -11.19
CA PRO A 200 -8.46 23.55 -11.46
C PRO A 200 -7.35 23.59 -10.41
N ASN A 201 -7.72 23.46 -9.13
CA ASN A 201 -6.79 23.47 -7.98
C ASN A 201 -6.30 22.07 -7.54
N ALA A 202 -6.70 21.00 -8.24
CA ALA A 202 -6.28 19.65 -7.92
C ALA A 202 -4.85 19.39 -8.38
N PRO A 203 -4.09 18.51 -7.69
CA PRO A 203 -2.91 17.91 -8.28
C PRO A 203 -3.25 17.23 -9.60
N THR A 204 -2.31 17.22 -10.54
CA THR A 204 -2.48 16.45 -11.78
C THR A 204 -2.04 15.03 -11.52
N LEU A 205 -2.93 14.07 -11.80
CA LEU A 205 -2.65 12.65 -11.79
C LEU A 205 -2.12 12.25 -13.17
N HIS A 206 -0.86 11.86 -13.23
CA HIS A 206 -0.25 11.29 -14.41
C HIS A 206 -0.41 9.78 -14.38
N ILE A 207 -0.87 9.21 -15.49
CA ILE A 207 -0.99 7.77 -15.70
C ILE A 207 -0.14 7.40 -16.91
N ALA A 208 0.62 6.31 -16.81
CA ALA A 208 1.33 5.71 -17.94
C ALA A 208 1.10 4.20 -17.95
N PHE A 209 1.14 3.58 -19.13
CA PHE A 209 0.93 2.14 -19.25
C PHE A 209 1.70 1.49 -20.41
N THR A 210 1.99 0.19 -20.31
CA THR A 210 2.89 -0.52 -21.24
C THR A 210 2.40 -0.52 -22.69
N ASN A 211 1.15 -0.89 -22.91
CA ASN A 211 0.51 -0.92 -24.24
C ASN A 211 -1.01 -0.74 -24.08
N GLY A 212 -1.70 -0.56 -25.21
CA GLY A 212 -3.15 -0.44 -25.24
C GLY A 212 -3.59 0.98 -25.60
N THR A 213 -4.87 1.24 -25.42
CA THR A 213 -5.49 2.54 -25.68
C THR A 213 -6.36 2.96 -24.52
N PHE A 214 -6.33 4.24 -24.19
CA PHE A 214 -7.31 4.82 -23.28
C PHE A 214 -8.61 5.11 -24.03
N VAL A 215 -9.73 4.65 -23.48
CA VAL A 215 -11.08 4.94 -23.97
C VAL A 215 -11.75 5.86 -22.97
N GLU A 216 -12.04 7.09 -23.40
CA GLU A 216 -12.78 8.04 -22.59
C GLU A 216 -14.22 7.53 -22.40
N SER A 217 -14.61 7.34 -21.14
CA SER A 217 -15.89 6.79 -20.72
C SER A 217 -16.17 7.34 -19.33
N ARG A 218 -16.49 8.63 -19.32
CA ARG A 218 -16.68 9.43 -18.10
C ARG A 218 -17.99 9.08 -17.44
N ASP A 219 -17.93 8.74 -16.16
CA ASP A 219 -19.11 8.37 -15.39
C ASP A 219 -18.88 8.54 -13.88
N TRP A 220 -19.96 8.43 -13.12
CA TRP A 220 -19.96 8.38 -11.66
C TRP A 220 -20.54 7.06 -11.18
N TYR A 221 -19.81 6.40 -10.29
CA TYR A 221 -20.26 5.20 -9.62
C TYR A 221 -20.64 5.59 -8.20
N TYR A 222 -21.88 5.26 -7.82
CA TYR A 222 -22.48 5.80 -6.61
C TYR A 222 -22.43 4.80 -5.45
N LYS A 223 -22.41 5.32 -4.22
CA LYS A 223 -22.68 4.56 -3.00
C LYS A 223 -21.73 3.40 -2.72
N PHE A 224 -20.43 3.58 -2.98
CA PHE A 224 -19.42 2.69 -2.41
C PHE A 224 -19.51 2.76 -0.89
N HIS A 225 -19.60 1.60 -0.24
CA HIS A 225 -19.80 1.50 1.20
C HIS A 225 -18.52 1.12 1.92
N TYR A 226 -18.24 1.82 3.02
CA TYR A 226 -17.05 1.66 3.85
C TYR A 226 -17.43 1.17 5.25
N PRO A 227 -17.57 -0.15 5.47
CA PRO A 227 -18.08 -0.72 6.72
C PRO A 227 -17.30 -0.30 7.97
N ARG A 228 -15.99 -0.03 7.85
CA ARG A 228 -15.17 0.45 8.97
C ARG A 228 -15.50 1.88 9.41
N GLU A 229 -16.06 2.68 8.52
CA GLU A 229 -16.57 4.01 8.88
C GLU A 229 -17.94 3.88 9.56
N SER A 230 -18.80 2.95 9.12
CA SER A 230 -20.07 2.62 9.78
C SER A 230 -19.86 2.17 11.23
N GLU A 231 -18.89 1.27 11.46
CA GLU A 231 -18.51 0.79 12.81
C GLU A 231 -18.08 1.94 13.74
N ARG A 232 -17.60 3.05 13.18
CA ARG A 232 -17.13 4.23 13.91
C ARG A 232 -18.19 5.33 14.00
N GLY A 233 -19.38 5.14 13.42
CA GLY A 233 -20.43 6.15 13.36
C GLY A 233 -20.10 7.36 12.49
N LEU A 234 -19.27 7.17 11.45
CA LEU A 234 -18.86 8.21 10.51
C LEU A 234 -19.60 8.09 9.17
N ASP A 235 -19.47 9.09 8.31
CA ASP A 235 -19.89 9.00 6.91
C ASP A 235 -19.19 7.82 6.22
N ASP A 236 -19.96 6.93 5.60
CA ASP A 236 -19.51 5.61 5.15
C ASP A 236 -19.83 5.33 3.68
N SER A 237 -20.33 6.31 2.96
CA SER A 237 -20.72 6.19 1.56
C SER A 237 -19.95 7.18 0.71
N GLU A 238 -19.27 6.71 -0.34
CA GLU A 238 -18.54 7.55 -1.30
C GLU A 238 -19.05 7.35 -2.73
N ASP A 239 -19.08 8.42 -3.52
CA ASP A 239 -19.25 8.33 -4.97
C ASP A 239 -17.89 8.52 -5.64
N LEU A 240 -17.56 7.68 -6.63
CA LEU A 240 -16.27 7.71 -7.32
C LEU A 240 -16.45 8.09 -8.79
N PHE A 241 -15.61 9.00 -9.26
CA PHE A 241 -15.55 9.42 -10.65
C PHE A 241 -14.58 8.52 -11.44
N THR A 242 -15.01 8.09 -12.64
CA THR A 242 -14.17 7.40 -13.61
C THR A 242 -13.96 8.30 -14.84
N PRO A 243 -12.72 8.57 -15.26
CA PRO A 243 -12.47 9.24 -16.55
C PRO A 243 -12.66 8.30 -17.74
N GLY A 244 -12.53 6.98 -17.53
CA GLY A 244 -12.54 5.98 -18.58
C GLY A 244 -11.77 4.73 -18.19
N TYR A 245 -11.37 3.95 -19.19
CA TYR A 245 -10.65 2.71 -19.00
C TYR A 245 -9.53 2.54 -20.03
N ILE A 246 -8.54 1.72 -19.70
CA ILE A 246 -7.46 1.32 -20.60
C ILE A 246 -7.82 -0.05 -21.17
N GLN A 247 -7.79 -0.19 -22.49
CA GLN A 247 -7.95 -1.47 -23.18
C GLN A 247 -6.58 -1.94 -23.69
N ALA A 248 -6.14 -3.11 -23.25
CA ALA A 248 -4.82 -3.64 -23.54
C ALA A 248 -4.87 -5.14 -23.86
N THR A 249 -3.77 -5.65 -24.42
CA THR A 249 -3.53 -7.08 -24.60
C THR A 249 -2.29 -7.47 -23.80
N ILE A 250 -2.42 -8.50 -22.96
CA ILE A 250 -1.31 -9.06 -22.21
C ILE A 250 -0.98 -10.43 -22.78
N ALA A 251 0.26 -10.60 -23.21
CA ALA A 251 0.79 -11.90 -23.62
C ALA A 251 1.47 -12.60 -22.44
N PRO A 252 1.53 -13.95 -22.44
CA PRO A 252 2.24 -14.69 -21.42
C PRO A 252 3.72 -14.27 -21.30
N LYS A 253 4.27 -14.35 -20.08
CA LYS A 253 5.67 -14.00 -19.77
C LYS A 253 6.05 -12.54 -20.07
N GLN A 254 5.07 -11.68 -20.35
CA GLN A 254 5.28 -10.24 -20.46
C GLN A 254 4.75 -9.54 -19.21
N LEU A 255 5.49 -8.53 -18.81
CA LEU A 255 5.12 -7.66 -17.72
C LEU A 255 4.37 -6.45 -18.27
N TRP A 256 3.11 -6.29 -17.89
CA TRP A 256 2.31 -5.12 -18.24
C TRP A 256 2.16 -4.21 -17.03
N LEU A 257 2.47 -2.93 -17.18
CA LEU A 257 2.50 -1.96 -16.09
C LEU A 257 1.41 -0.92 -16.28
N LEU A 258 0.74 -0.58 -15.18
CA LEU A 258 -0.01 0.66 -14.99
C LEU A 258 0.68 1.48 -13.91
N ILE A 259 0.95 2.74 -14.21
CA ILE A 259 1.64 3.66 -13.32
C ILE A 259 0.72 4.82 -13.05
N ALA A 260 0.64 5.24 -11.79
CA ALA A 260 -0.04 6.46 -11.38
C ALA A 260 0.89 7.31 -10.51
N SER A 261 1.05 8.60 -10.83
CA SER A 261 2.02 9.49 -10.18
C SER A 261 1.59 10.96 -10.20
N THR A 262 2.20 11.76 -9.33
CA THR A 262 2.04 13.24 -9.34
C THR A 262 2.94 13.95 -10.35
N GLU A 263 3.86 13.22 -10.97
CA GLU A 263 4.81 13.72 -11.97
C GLU A 263 4.69 12.87 -13.24
N PRO A 264 4.91 13.45 -14.44
CA PRO A 264 5.01 12.67 -15.67
C PRO A 264 6.08 11.58 -15.55
N VAL A 265 5.79 10.40 -16.06
CA VAL A 265 6.70 9.25 -15.99
C VAL A 265 6.51 8.34 -17.19
N THR A 266 7.61 7.83 -17.73
CA THR A 266 7.59 6.79 -18.75
C THR A 266 7.55 5.39 -18.11
N VAL A 267 7.01 4.40 -18.84
CA VAL A 267 7.00 3.00 -18.40
C VAL A 267 8.41 2.50 -18.07
N ARG A 268 9.43 2.94 -18.84
CA ARG A 268 10.84 2.59 -18.61
C ARG A 268 11.35 3.13 -17.28
N GLU A 269 11.09 4.40 -16.97
CA GLU A 269 11.50 5.01 -15.70
C GLU A 269 10.81 4.34 -14.51
N ALA A 270 9.51 4.07 -14.61
CA ALA A 270 8.78 3.38 -13.57
C ALA A 270 9.31 1.96 -13.34
N HIS A 271 9.65 1.21 -14.39
CA HIS A 271 10.30 -0.08 -14.23
C HIS A 271 11.63 0.03 -13.47
N GLN A 272 12.44 1.06 -13.74
CA GLN A 272 13.66 1.34 -12.97
C GLN A 272 13.37 1.73 -11.51
N TRP A 273 12.26 2.42 -11.24
CA TRP A 273 11.83 2.74 -9.88
C TRP A 273 11.46 1.48 -9.11
N TRP A 274 10.71 0.57 -9.74
CA TRP A 274 10.39 -0.73 -9.14
C TRP A 274 11.66 -1.53 -8.84
N MET A 275 12.56 -1.69 -9.81
CA MET A 275 13.79 -2.46 -9.59
C MET A 275 14.64 -1.89 -8.44
N ARG A 276 14.77 -0.56 -8.35
CA ARG A 276 15.46 0.10 -7.24
C ARG A 276 14.77 -0.11 -5.90
N GLU A 277 13.44 -0.04 -5.85
CA GLU A 277 12.71 -0.28 -4.61
C GLU A 277 12.83 -1.74 -4.14
N ARG A 278 12.77 -2.69 -5.08
CA ARG A 278 13.02 -4.11 -4.82
C ARG A 278 14.42 -4.33 -4.24
N GLU A 279 15.43 -3.75 -4.88
CA GLU A 279 16.81 -3.83 -4.41
C GLU A 279 16.99 -3.21 -3.02
N ARG A 280 16.40 -2.04 -2.78
CA ARG A 280 16.42 -1.36 -1.49
C ARG A 280 15.84 -2.23 -0.37
N ARG A 281 14.65 -2.82 -0.57
CA ARG A 281 14.03 -3.72 0.43
C ARG A 281 14.86 -4.98 0.68
N LEU A 282 15.48 -5.53 -0.37
CA LEU A 282 16.40 -6.66 -0.23
C LEU A 282 17.66 -6.27 0.57
N MET A 283 18.23 -5.09 0.35
CA MET A 283 19.35 -4.59 1.16
C MET A 283 18.96 -4.37 2.63
N LEU A 284 17.74 -3.86 2.89
CA LEU A 284 17.23 -3.74 4.26
C LEU A 284 17.18 -5.11 4.94
N LEU A 285 16.68 -6.15 4.26
CA LEU A 285 16.62 -7.50 4.81
C LEU A 285 18.00 -8.14 4.99
N ALA A 286 18.94 -7.84 4.10
CA ALA A 286 20.31 -8.31 4.20
C ALA A 286 21.06 -7.67 5.38
N SER A 287 20.66 -6.47 5.82
CA SER A 287 21.26 -5.77 6.96
C SER A 287 20.66 -6.16 8.32
N LEU A 288 19.68 -7.07 8.36
CA LEU A 288 19.09 -7.58 9.59
C LEU A 288 20.17 -8.30 10.45
N PRO A 289 20.54 -7.81 11.64
CA PRO A 289 21.50 -8.46 12.52
C PRO A 289 20.81 -9.62 13.26
N SER A 290 20.52 -10.67 12.50
CA SER A 290 19.67 -11.79 12.94
C SER A 290 20.19 -12.46 14.21
N VAL A 291 21.51 -12.66 14.35
CA VAL A 291 22.07 -13.36 15.52
C VAL A 291 21.93 -12.56 16.83
N GLU A 292 22.24 -11.27 16.80
CA GLU A 292 22.15 -10.39 18.00
C GLU A 292 20.70 -10.24 18.45
N ILE A 293 19.79 -10.00 17.49
CA ILE A 293 18.37 -9.86 17.75
C ILE A 293 17.76 -11.19 18.20
N GLU A 294 18.10 -12.30 17.55
CA GLU A 294 17.62 -13.63 17.93
C GLU A 294 18.05 -13.96 19.37
N ARG A 295 19.29 -13.66 19.75
CA ARG A 295 19.76 -13.85 21.13
C ARG A 295 18.96 -13.01 22.12
N ALA A 296 18.83 -11.69 21.86
CA ALA A 296 18.09 -10.79 22.73
C ALA A 296 16.61 -11.21 22.87
N LEU A 297 15.99 -11.68 21.80
CA LEU A 297 14.59 -12.11 21.81
C LEU A 297 14.41 -13.49 22.47
N VAL A 298 15.35 -14.42 22.34
CA VAL A 298 15.32 -15.67 23.12
C VAL A 298 15.43 -15.36 24.61
N GLU A 299 16.34 -14.47 25.01
CA GLU A 299 16.48 -14.02 26.40
C GLU A 299 15.20 -13.34 26.91
N LEU A 300 14.57 -12.46 26.10
CA LEU A 300 13.29 -11.83 26.44
C LEU A 300 12.17 -12.87 26.60
N CYS A 301 12.01 -13.75 25.61
CA CYS A 301 10.92 -14.73 25.60
C CYS A 301 11.06 -15.81 26.68
N ALA A 302 12.27 -16.08 27.17
CA ALA A 302 12.47 -16.94 28.34
C ALA A 302 11.72 -16.44 29.59
N HIS A 303 11.44 -15.13 29.64
CA HIS A 303 10.71 -14.47 30.72
C HIS A 303 9.21 -14.26 30.42
N LEU A 304 8.79 -14.40 29.15
CA LEU A 304 7.40 -14.21 28.75
C LEU A 304 6.53 -15.44 29.06
N ARG A 305 5.28 -15.17 29.43
CA ARG A 305 4.22 -16.17 29.60
C ARG A 305 3.01 -15.78 28.76
N ILE A 306 2.51 -16.72 27.96
CA ILE A 306 1.24 -16.57 27.23
C ILE A 306 0.27 -17.60 27.83
N ASP A 307 -0.88 -17.14 28.32
CA ASP A 307 -1.88 -17.97 29.01
C ASP A 307 -1.27 -18.84 30.12
N GLY A 308 -0.35 -18.24 30.90
CA GLY A 308 0.36 -18.91 31.99
C GLY A 308 1.47 -19.88 31.57
N ARG A 309 1.65 -20.13 30.27
CA ARG A 309 2.67 -21.04 29.73
C ARG A 309 3.92 -20.28 29.32
N ARG A 310 5.09 -20.78 29.72
CA ARG A 310 6.36 -20.29 29.17
C ARG A 310 6.43 -20.65 27.69
N LEU A 311 6.90 -19.71 26.88
CA LEU A 311 7.23 -20.00 25.49
C LEU A 311 8.48 -20.87 25.46
N ASN A 312 8.41 -22.01 24.76
CA ASN A 312 9.60 -22.81 24.54
C ASN A 312 10.51 -22.10 23.52
N GLU A 313 11.82 -22.27 23.66
CA GLU A 313 12.80 -21.59 22.80
C GLU A 313 12.62 -21.92 21.32
N GLN A 314 12.23 -23.16 21.01
CA GLN A 314 12.00 -23.60 19.63
C GLN A 314 10.83 -22.86 18.96
N LEU A 315 9.75 -22.60 19.70
CA LEU A 315 8.59 -21.84 19.27
C LEU A 315 8.96 -20.38 19.08
N VAL A 316 9.76 -19.81 19.99
CA VAL A 316 10.29 -18.45 19.84
C VAL A 316 11.10 -18.34 18.55
N ARG A 317 12.08 -19.24 18.34
CA ARG A 317 12.89 -19.24 17.11
C ARG A 317 12.04 -19.41 15.84
N ALA A 318 11.02 -20.28 15.89
CA ALA A 318 10.08 -20.45 14.78
C ALA A 318 9.29 -19.16 14.49
N LEU A 319 8.77 -18.50 15.53
CA LEU A 319 8.07 -17.22 15.41
C LEU A 319 8.99 -16.11 14.90
N LEU A 320 10.24 -16.05 15.36
CA LEU A 320 11.21 -15.04 14.94
C LEU A 320 11.63 -15.21 13.48
N THR A 321 11.82 -16.44 13.02
CA THR A 321 12.07 -16.73 11.59
C THR A 321 10.94 -16.18 10.72
N VAL A 322 9.72 -16.17 11.26
CA VAL A 322 8.52 -15.66 10.58
C VAL A 322 8.41 -14.13 10.66
N LEU A 323 8.40 -13.60 11.87
CA LEU A 323 8.02 -12.22 12.15
C LEU A 323 9.17 -11.24 11.96
N LEU A 324 10.42 -11.65 12.19
CA LEU A 324 11.53 -10.71 12.25
C LEU A 324 11.79 -10.01 10.90
N PRO A 325 11.85 -10.69 9.74
CA PRO A 325 11.96 -10.02 8.45
C PRO A 325 10.82 -9.02 8.19
N ARG A 326 9.61 -9.33 8.70
CA ARG A 326 8.43 -8.48 8.53
C ARG A 326 8.47 -7.25 9.40
N LEU A 327 8.81 -7.42 10.68
CA LEU A 327 9.02 -6.31 11.60
C LEU A 327 10.15 -5.40 11.10
N TRP A 328 11.19 -5.99 10.49
CA TRP A 328 12.30 -5.25 9.91
C TRP A 328 11.90 -4.38 8.71
N LEU A 329 11.15 -4.94 7.76
CA LEU A 329 10.58 -4.14 6.66
C LEU A 329 9.59 -3.11 7.19
N SER A 330 8.78 -3.47 8.19
CA SER A 330 7.83 -2.53 8.81
C SER A 330 8.55 -1.37 9.51
N SER A 331 9.78 -1.58 10.00
CA SER A 331 10.57 -0.53 10.63
C SER A 331 10.90 0.62 9.67
N ASP A 332 10.89 0.34 8.37
CA ASP A 332 11.10 1.31 7.30
C ASP A 332 9.82 2.09 6.98
N ALA A 333 8.66 1.44 7.05
CA ALA A 333 7.39 1.96 6.56
C ALA A 333 6.91 3.22 7.31
N PHE A 334 7.29 3.37 8.57
CA PHE A 334 6.87 4.51 9.42
C PHE A 334 7.86 5.68 9.42
N ILE A 335 9.05 5.51 8.82
CA ILE A 335 10.01 6.61 8.67
C ILE A 335 9.62 7.41 7.43
N ALA A 336 9.44 8.71 7.59
CA ALA A 336 9.11 9.61 6.51
C ALA A 336 10.06 10.80 6.42
N CYS A 337 10.32 11.25 5.21
CA CYS A 337 11.04 12.50 4.96
C CYS A 337 10.20 13.70 5.39
N ARG A 338 10.88 14.74 5.84
CA ARG A 338 10.33 16.07 6.15
C ARG A 338 11.15 17.14 5.43
N GLU A 339 10.58 18.33 5.30
CA GLU A 339 11.35 19.53 4.96
C GLU A 339 12.11 20.05 6.20
N PRO A 340 13.34 20.57 6.04
CA PRO A 340 14.12 20.67 4.81
C PRO A 340 14.68 19.31 4.34
N ALA A 341 15.10 19.21 3.08
CA ALA A 341 15.60 17.97 2.49
C ALA A 341 16.69 17.30 3.36
N GLY A 342 16.51 16.02 3.67
CA GLY A 342 17.39 15.26 4.56
C GLY A 342 16.90 15.17 6.02
N ALA A 343 15.84 15.91 6.38
CA ALA A 343 15.13 15.72 7.63
C ALA A 343 14.22 14.49 7.58
N TYR A 344 14.11 13.79 8.72
CA TYR A 344 13.26 12.62 8.87
C TYR A 344 12.37 12.77 10.11
N THR A 345 11.22 12.10 10.08
CA THR A 345 10.33 11.94 11.22
C THR A 345 9.74 10.52 11.25
N ILE A 346 9.00 10.21 12.30
CA ILE A 346 8.28 8.95 12.48
C ILE A 346 6.78 9.24 12.46
N ILE A 347 6.08 8.67 11.50
CA ILE A 347 4.61 8.67 11.47
C ILE A 347 4.12 7.70 12.55
N ALA A 348 3.28 8.18 13.47
CA ALA A 348 2.83 7.40 14.63
C ALA A 348 1.91 6.24 14.23
N GLY A 349 1.17 6.38 13.14
CA GLY A 349 0.32 5.32 12.63
C GLY A 349 -0.47 5.72 11.39
N TYR A 350 -0.34 4.94 10.33
CA TYR A 350 -1.23 5.06 9.18
C TYR A 350 -2.61 4.47 9.49
N PRO A 351 -3.69 5.01 8.93
CA PRO A 351 -3.71 6.22 8.08
C PRO A 351 -3.96 7.52 8.86
N TRP A 352 -4.35 7.47 10.15
CA TRP A 352 -4.91 8.63 10.83
C TRP A 352 -3.91 9.64 11.37
N PHE A 353 -2.71 9.20 11.72
CA PHE A 353 -1.78 10.03 12.48
C PHE A 353 -0.67 10.62 11.61
N THR A 354 -0.18 11.78 12.03
CA THR A 354 1.08 12.36 11.56
C THR A 354 2.21 11.91 12.49
N ASP A 355 3.24 12.74 12.67
CA ASP A 355 4.28 12.51 13.64
C ASP A 355 3.92 13.09 15.02
N TRP A 356 3.86 12.16 15.99
CA TRP A 356 3.56 12.42 17.39
C TRP A 356 4.81 12.15 18.22
N GLY A 357 5.26 13.12 19.01
CA GLY A 357 6.53 13.08 19.71
C GLY A 357 6.66 11.92 20.68
N ARG A 358 5.64 11.68 21.51
CA ARG A 358 5.67 10.55 22.46
C ARG A 358 5.88 9.23 21.73
N ASP A 359 5.06 8.95 20.72
CA ASP A 359 5.10 7.74 19.92
C ASP A 359 6.41 7.62 19.13
N ALA A 360 6.88 8.73 18.54
CA ALA A 360 8.13 8.79 17.81
C ALA A 360 9.32 8.41 18.71
N PHE A 361 9.43 8.98 19.92
CA PHE A 361 10.55 8.68 20.82
C PHE A 361 10.45 7.31 21.48
N ILE A 362 9.25 6.74 21.66
CA ILE A 362 9.07 5.35 22.07
C ILE A 362 9.54 4.40 20.97
N ALA A 363 9.19 4.68 19.71
CA ALA A 363 9.50 3.81 18.57
C ALA A 363 10.94 3.99 18.04
N LEU A 364 11.55 5.16 18.24
CA LEU A 364 12.86 5.55 17.70
C LEU A 364 13.94 4.46 17.90
N PRO A 365 14.11 3.83 19.09
CA PRO A 365 15.13 2.80 19.28
C PRO A 365 14.93 1.59 18.37
N GLY A 366 13.70 1.09 18.26
CA GLY A 366 13.37 -0.07 17.41
C GLY A 366 13.48 0.25 15.92
N LEU A 367 13.02 1.43 15.51
CA LEU A 367 13.00 1.83 14.11
C LEU A 367 14.39 2.23 13.58
N THR A 368 15.29 2.75 14.44
CA THR A 368 16.55 3.35 13.98
C THR A 368 17.82 2.86 14.69
N LEU A 369 17.79 2.54 15.99
CA LEU A 369 19.01 2.18 16.73
C LEU A 369 19.33 0.69 16.60
N VAL A 370 18.33 -0.16 16.84
CA VAL A 370 18.43 -1.62 16.63
C VAL A 370 18.70 -1.93 15.16
N THR A 371 18.16 -1.12 14.26
CA THR A 371 18.36 -1.23 12.81
C THR A 371 19.63 -0.55 12.30
N ARG A 372 20.46 0.00 13.21
CA ARG A 372 21.73 0.69 12.92
C ARG A 372 21.61 1.86 11.94
N ARG A 373 20.41 2.45 11.80
CA ARG A 373 20.12 3.65 11.01
C ARG A 373 20.43 4.93 11.81
N PHE A 374 21.64 5.02 12.35
CA PHE A 374 22.02 6.10 13.28
C PHE A 374 21.92 7.50 12.68
N ALA A 375 22.16 7.65 11.38
CA ALA A 375 22.00 8.93 10.68
C ALA A 375 20.53 9.40 10.69
N MET A 376 19.57 8.48 10.48
CA MET A 376 18.14 8.78 10.60
C MET A 376 17.78 9.10 12.04
N ALA A 377 18.30 8.33 13.02
CA ALA A 377 18.06 8.60 14.44
C ALA A 377 18.47 10.04 14.82
N ARG A 378 19.68 10.44 14.42
CA ARG A 378 20.18 11.80 14.64
C ARG A 378 19.29 12.84 13.99
N SER A 379 18.90 12.64 12.72
CA SER A 379 18.04 13.57 11.98
C SER A 379 16.67 13.74 12.64
N ILE A 380 16.04 12.66 13.12
CA ILE A 380 14.75 12.70 13.83
C ILE A 380 14.91 13.48 15.14
N ILE A 381 15.92 13.16 15.96
CA ILE A 381 16.17 13.88 17.22
C ILE A 381 16.39 15.37 16.95
N SER A 382 17.23 15.72 15.96
CA SER A 382 17.48 17.11 15.57
C SER A 382 16.20 17.83 15.15
N THR A 383 15.34 17.18 14.34
CA THR A 383 14.05 17.72 13.91
C THR A 383 13.18 18.10 15.11
N TYR A 384 13.06 17.23 16.12
CA TYR A 384 12.28 17.54 17.32
C TYR A 384 12.94 18.59 18.22
N MET A 385 14.29 18.61 18.30
CA MET A 385 15.05 19.57 19.10
C MET A 385 14.87 21.02 18.64
N GLU A 386 14.78 21.25 17.32
CA GLU A 386 14.52 22.58 16.74
C GLU A 386 13.18 23.18 17.17
N HIS A 387 12.27 22.34 17.68
CA HIS A 387 10.93 22.72 18.10
C HIS A 387 10.73 22.63 19.62
N ILE A 388 11.79 22.48 20.42
CA ILE A 388 11.68 22.52 21.88
C ILE A 388 11.26 23.92 22.34
N GLN A 389 10.22 23.99 23.15
CA GLN A 389 9.74 25.23 23.74
C GLN A 389 9.54 25.03 25.25
N ASN A 390 10.05 25.98 26.05
CA ASN A 390 9.92 25.96 27.52
C ASN A 390 10.41 24.65 28.17
N GLY A 391 11.47 24.04 27.61
CA GLY A 391 12.03 22.77 28.11
C GLY A 391 11.20 21.53 27.78
N MET A 392 10.16 21.65 26.95
CA MET A 392 9.30 20.55 26.54
C MET A 392 9.49 20.21 25.05
N VAL A 393 9.45 18.91 24.76
CA VAL A 393 9.40 18.38 23.38
C VAL A 393 7.95 18.47 22.89
N PRO A 394 7.71 18.82 21.60
CA PRO A 394 6.35 18.88 21.07
C PRO A 394 5.66 17.50 21.07
N ASN A 395 4.36 17.51 21.39
CA ASN A 395 3.50 16.33 21.40
C ASN A 395 3.12 15.87 19.99
N PHE A 396 2.79 16.79 19.09
CA PHE A 396 2.52 16.45 17.69
C PHE A 396 2.72 17.65 16.76
N PHE A 397 2.93 17.36 15.48
CA PHE A 397 3.00 18.35 14.41
C PHE A 397 1.69 18.38 13.60
N PRO A 398 0.96 19.51 13.59
CA PRO A 398 -0.29 19.65 12.86
C PRO A 398 -0.13 19.56 11.32
N GLU A 399 -1.10 18.94 10.64
CA GLU A 399 -1.11 18.85 9.16
C GLU A 399 -1.28 20.20 8.46
N ASN A 400 -1.98 21.14 9.10
CA ASN A 400 -2.29 22.46 8.53
C ASN A 400 -1.08 23.43 8.59
N GLY A 401 0.08 22.97 9.05
CA GLY A 401 1.29 23.80 9.21
C GLY A 401 1.24 24.77 10.39
N SER A 402 0.26 24.63 11.29
CA SER A 402 0.25 25.36 12.56
C SER A 402 1.46 24.97 13.43
N PRO A 403 1.86 25.83 14.40
CA PRO A 403 2.95 25.53 15.32
C PRO A 403 2.76 24.18 16.04
N PRO A 404 3.86 23.49 16.39
CA PRO A 404 3.79 22.25 17.16
C PRO A 404 3.01 22.44 18.47
N ALA A 405 2.24 21.42 18.86
CA ALA A 405 1.46 21.45 20.09
C ALA A 405 2.23 20.82 21.26
N PHE A 406 2.11 21.36 22.47
CA PHE A 406 2.86 20.94 23.67
C PHE A 406 1.96 20.33 24.77
N ASN A 407 0.81 19.75 24.40
CA ASN A 407 -0.13 19.14 25.34
C ASN A 407 0.22 17.66 25.66
N ALA A 408 1.52 17.36 25.81
CA ALA A 408 2.05 16.02 26.05
C ALA A 408 1.84 15.54 27.49
#